data_AF-A0A6A6IWD8-F1
#
_entry.id   AF-A0A6A6IWD8-F1
#
_cell.length_a   1.000
_cell.length_b   1.000
_cell.length_c   1.000
_cell.angle_alpha   90.00
_cell.angle_beta   90.00
_cell.angle_gamma   90.00
#
_symmetry.space_group_name_H-M   'P 1'
#
loop_
_entity.id
_entity.type
_entity.pdbx_description
1 polymer ?
#
loop_
_entity_poly.entity_id
_entity_poly.type
_entity_poly.pdbx_seq_one_letter_code
_entity_poly.pdbx_strand_id
1 'polypeptide(L)'
;MARDLQEDLDALWIRAERHHDAQELCPLFQRVPAEIRNQIFSLALAEYEDMSRPYDRDTHYWRPGFRGPRRVDVALLRTCKRVWLETRAVPLKALSDTPMAFFLADKNARPPECKGTGPFQTFRARRFLDIHWNALHTIQIFLQQGYFLEDFFSRGMLSPSTVILTIRYTDWMWWKQAYPVWFNSEEVQAHELPSSVDKIVVEFEVIEAEEQKLRALLRSIFENEEAYRWPRKGGKFLRIVRPEEYVKEWRWDGPTKLEGQSFKHHPEGDTMTRVVKAVTWEV
;
A
#
# COMPACT_ATOMS: atom_id res chain seq x y z
N MET A 1 -21.38 -0.48 -20.99
CA MET A 1 -20.96 -1.44 -19.94
C MET A 1 -20.77 -0.78 -18.58
N ALA A 2 -19.82 0.15 -18.38
CA ALA A 2 -19.65 0.80 -17.06
C ALA A 2 -20.79 1.78 -16.71
N ARG A 3 -21.32 2.55 -17.68
CA ARG A 3 -22.47 3.45 -17.47
C ARG A 3 -23.77 2.70 -17.14
N ASP A 4 -24.05 1.61 -17.86
CA ASP A 4 -25.25 0.78 -17.63
C ASP A 4 -25.27 0.17 -16.21
N LEU A 5 -24.09 -0.22 -15.69
CA LEU A 5 -23.94 -0.70 -14.31
C LEU A 5 -24.14 0.41 -13.26
N GLN A 6 -23.82 1.67 -13.58
CA GLN A 6 -23.96 2.78 -12.64
C GLN A 6 -25.43 3.25 -12.52
N GLU A 7 -26.17 3.33 -13.64
CA GLU A 7 -27.60 3.63 -13.63
C GLU A 7 -28.41 2.54 -12.90
N ASP A 8 -27.98 1.28 -13.02
CA ASP A 8 -28.55 0.16 -12.25
C ASP A 8 -28.25 0.28 -10.75
N LEU A 9 -27.08 0.80 -10.35
CA LEU A 9 -26.73 0.96 -8.93
C LEU A 9 -27.62 2.00 -8.22
N ASP A 10 -27.85 3.15 -8.83
CA ASP A 10 -28.67 4.22 -8.24
C ASP A 10 -30.13 3.74 -8.06
N ALA A 11 -30.68 3.03 -9.06
CA ALA A 11 -32.01 2.42 -8.96
C ALA A 11 -32.09 1.36 -7.86
N LEU A 12 -31.05 0.53 -7.71
CA LEU A 12 -30.95 -0.46 -6.63
C LEU A 12 -30.88 0.21 -5.26
N TRP A 13 -30.19 1.35 -5.14
CA TRP A 13 -30.09 2.12 -3.89
C TRP A 13 -31.44 2.67 -3.45
N ILE A 14 -32.16 3.34 -4.37
CA ILE A 14 -33.50 3.87 -4.12
C ILE A 14 -34.45 2.75 -3.68
N ARG A 15 -34.39 1.59 -4.35
CA ARG A 15 -35.21 0.44 -4.00
C ARG A 15 -34.86 -0.13 -2.63
N ALA A 16 -33.59 -0.17 -2.27
CA ALA A 16 -33.15 -0.65 -0.96
C ALA A 16 -33.66 0.25 0.16
N GLU A 17 -33.60 1.57 -0.01
CA GLU A 17 -34.08 2.55 0.97
C GLU A 17 -35.60 2.45 1.19
N ARG A 18 -36.37 2.31 0.11
CA ARG A 18 -37.85 2.25 0.18
C ARG A 18 -38.40 0.93 0.71
N HIS A 19 -37.69 -0.18 0.50
CA HIS A 19 -38.22 -1.52 0.77
C HIS A 19 -37.24 -2.35 1.61
N HIS A 20 -37.11 -2.02 2.89
CA HIS A 20 -36.37 -2.83 3.86
C HIS A 20 -37.18 -3.04 5.14
N ASP A 21 -36.99 -4.21 5.74
CA ASP A 21 -37.45 -4.49 7.10
C ASP A 21 -36.54 -3.73 8.08
N ALA A 22 -37.11 -3.00 9.03
CA ALA A 22 -36.37 -2.18 9.99
C ALA A 22 -35.59 -3.01 11.02
N GLN A 23 -35.85 -4.32 11.09
CA GLN A 23 -35.21 -5.29 11.99
C GLN A 23 -35.43 -4.96 13.47
N GLU A 24 -36.61 -4.46 13.84
CA GLU A 24 -36.93 -4.01 15.21
C GLU A 24 -36.86 -5.12 16.27
N LEU A 25 -36.99 -6.38 15.85
CA LEU A 25 -36.85 -7.55 16.73
C LEU A 25 -35.39 -8.03 16.87
N CYS A 26 -34.47 -7.50 16.05
CA CYS A 26 -33.06 -7.84 16.14
C CYS A 26 -32.42 -7.07 17.31
N PRO A 27 -31.77 -7.74 18.27
CA PRO A 27 -31.11 -7.06 19.38
C PRO A 27 -30.07 -6.01 18.95
N LEU A 28 -29.42 -6.22 17.79
CA LEU A 28 -28.49 -5.26 17.22
C LEU A 28 -29.18 -3.93 16.92
N PHE A 29 -30.35 -3.93 16.28
CA PHE A 29 -31.06 -2.69 15.93
C PHE A 29 -31.93 -2.15 17.06
N GLN A 30 -32.41 -3.02 17.95
CA GLN A 30 -33.26 -2.64 19.08
C GLN A 30 -32.49 -2.07 20.26
N ARG A 31 -31.31 -2.62 20.57
CA ARG A 31 -30.58 -2.32 21.83
C ARG A 31 -29.30 -1.56 21.62
N VAL A 32 -28.66 -1.68 20.46
CA VAL A 32 -27.37 -1.05 20.19
C VAL A 32 -27.61 0.28 19.48
N PRO A 33 -27.19 1.43 20.04
CA PRO A 33 -27.30 2.72 19.38
C PRO A 33 -26.56 2.76 18.03
N ALA A 34 -27.00 3.62 17.12
CA ALA A 34 -26.44 3.71 15.77
C ALA A 34 -24.93 3.97 15.77
N GLU A 35 -24.44 4.77 16.71
CA GLU A 35 -23.03 5.11 16.89
C GLU A 35 -22.20 3.87 17.20
N ILE A 36 -22.69 3.00 18.09
CA ILE A 36 -22.00 1.76 18.46
C ILE A 36 -22.10 0.74 17.33
N ARG A 37 -23.25 0.66 16.63
CA ARG A 37 -23.37 -0.17 15.43
C ARG A 37 -22.36 0.25 14.36
N ASN A 38 -22.21 1.54 14.10
CA ASN A 38 -21.24 2.07 13.14
C ASN A 38 -19.80 1.70 13.50
N GLN A 39 -19.44 1.69 14.79
CA GLN A 39 -18.13 1.21 15.23
C GLN A 39 -17.96 -0.29 14.99
N ILE A 40 -18.96 -1.10 15.37
CA ILE A 40 -18.96 -2.55 15.10
C ILE A 40 -18.81 -2.83 13.61
N PHE A 41 -19.56 -2.13 12.77
CA PHE A 41 -19.52 -2.29 11.32
C PHE A 41 -18.18 -1.85 10.73
N SER A 42 -17.60 -0.75 11.23
CA SER A 42 -16.27 -0.28 10.80
C SER A 42 -15.20 -1.32 11.11
N LEU A 43 -15.26 -1.95 12.29
CA LEU A 43 -14.34 -3.02 12.66
C LEU A 43 -14.58 -4.30 11.87
N ALA A 44 -15.84 -4.71 11.69
CA ALA A 44 -16.19 -5.93 10.96
C ALA A 44 -15.84 -5.87 9.47
N LEU A 45 -15.90 -4.67 8.87
CA LEU A 45 -15.59 -4.43 7.47
C LEU A 45 -14.18 -3.88 7.24
N ALA A 46 -13.36 -3.78 8.30
CA ALA A 46 -11.97 -3.38 8.16
C ALA A 46 -11.18 -4.42 7.34
N GLU A 47 -10.19 -3.95 6.60
CA GLU A 47 -9.22 -4.86 6.00
C GLU A 47 -8.29 -5.43 7.07
N TYR A 48 -8.01 -6.73 7.00
CA TYR A 48 -7.10 -7.41 7.91
C TYR A 48 -6.21 -8.42 7.18
N GLU A 49 -5.16 -8.86 7.85
CA GLU A 49 -4.28 -9.95 7.40
C GLU A 49 -4.96 -11.30 7.63
N ASP A 50 -5.17 -12.09 6.59
CA ASP A 50 -5.77 -13.43 6.67
C ASP A 50 -4.78 -14.43 7.26
N MET A 51 -4.69 -14.46 8.59
CA MET A 51 -3.81 -15.35 9.34
C MET A 51 -4.21 -16.83 9.29
N SER A 52 -5.30 -17.19 8.59
CA SER A 52 -5.57 -18.60 8.26
C SER A 52 -4.64 -19.14 7.17
N ARG A 53 -4.01 -18.23 6.41
CA ARG A 53 -3.06 -18.51 5.33
C ARG A 53 -1.85 -17.57 5.44
N PRO A 54 -1.09 -17.63 6.54
CA PRO A 54 0.04 -16.74 6.73
C PRO A 54 1.10 -17.01 5.65
N TYR A 55 1.82 -15.97 5.24
CA TYR A 55 3.03 -16.15 4.46
C TYR A 55 4.11 -16.77 5.34
N ASP A 56 4.99 -17.56 4.72
CA ASP A 56 6.19 -18.03 5.38
C ASP A 56 7.07 -16.82 5.75
N ARG A 57 7.60 -16.84 6.97
CA ARG A 57 8.43 -15.77 7.53
C ARG A 57 9.67 -15.52 6.69
N ASP A 58 10.20 -16.54 6.02
CA ASP A 58 11.43 -16.48 5.23
C ASP A 58 11.19 -15.94 3.80
N THR A 59 9.97 -15.54 3.45
CA THR A 59 9.69 -14.95 2.12
C THR A 59 10.12 -13.49 2.04
N HIS A 60 10.47 -13.04 0.82
CA HIS A 60 10.89 -11.66 0.56
C HIS A 60 9.81 -10.59 0.85
N TYR A 61 8.55 -10.99 0.91
CA TYR A 61 7.40 -10.10 1.11
C TYR A 61 6.77 -10.22 2.49
N TRP A 62 7.29 -11.10 3.35
CA TRP A 62 6.89 -11.12 4.75
C TRP A 62 7.51 -9.93 5.50
N ARG A 63 6.68 -9.17 6.21
CA ARG A 63 7.09 -8.12 7.15
C ARG A 63 5.94 -7.79 8.10
N PRO A 64 6.17 -7.06 9.21
CA PRO A 64 5.08 -6.54 10.03
C PRO A 64 4.06 -5.76 9.19
N GLY A 65 2.78 -6.10 9.36
CA GLY A 65 1.69 -5.55 8.55
C GLY A 65 1.54 -6.20 7.16
N PHE A 66 2.37 -7.17 6.77
CA PHE A 66 2.24 -7.95 5.54
C PHE A 66 2.60 -9.42 5.80
N ARG A 67 1.95 -10.01 6.80
CA ARG A 67 2.16 -11.39 7.27
C ARG A 67 1.29 -12.40 6.55
N GLY A 68 0.32 -11.96 5.75
CA GLY A 68 -0.57 -12.81 4.98
C GLY A 68 -1.44 -12.01 4.00
N PRO A 69 -2.26 -12.70 3.18
CA PRO A 69 -3.15 -12.06 2.22
C PRO A 69 -4.09 -11.06 2.88
N ARG A 70 -4.33 -9.93 2.22
CA ARG A 70 -5.29 -8.92 2.71
C ARG A 70 -6.72 -9.30 2.36
N ARG A 71 -7.61 -9.25 3.35
CA ARG A 71 -9.03 -9.60 3.21
C ARG A 71 -9.94 -8.55 3.86
N VAL A 72 -11.08 -8.32 3.24
CA VAL A 72 -12.23 -7.61 3.81
C VAL A 72 -13.39 -8.61 3.88
N ASP A 73 -14.02 -8.76 5.04
CA ASP A 73 -15.17 -9.66 5.17
C ASP A 73 -16.48 -8.96 4.79
N VAL A 74 -16.94 -9.20 3.57
CA VAL A 74 -18.17 -8.61 3.04
C VAL A 74 -19.42 -9.43 3.34
N ALA A 75 -19.34 -10.49 4.14
CA ALA A 75 -20.51 -11.31 4.48
C ALA A 75 -21.59 -10.50 5.22
N LEU A 76 -21.16 -9.57 6.08
CA LEU A 76 -22.06 -8.66 6.80
C LEU A 76 -22.93 -7.82 5.84
N LEU A 77 -22.36 -7.33 4.74
CA LEU A 77 -23.08 -6.55 3.72
C LEU A 77 -24.19 -7.36 3.04
N ARG A 78 -24.16 -8.69 3.16
CA ARG A 78 -25.09 -9.63 2.53
C ARG A 78 -26.12 -10.18 3.50
N THR A 79 -26.11 -9.78 4.77
CA THR A 79 -27.01 -10.31 5.80
C THR A 79 -28.45 -9.83 5.62
N CYS A 80 -28.68 -8.52 5.56
CA CYS A 80 -30.00 -7.94 5.29
C CYS A 80 -29.87 -6.52 4.72
N LYS A 81 -30.97 -6.00 4.13
CA LYS A 81 -30.99 -4.65 3.55
C LYS A 81 -30.71 -3.56 4.58
N ARG A 82 -31.18 -3.71 5.82
CA ARG A 82 -30.94 -2.73 6.89
C ARG A 82 -29.45 -2.59 7.22
N VAL A 83 -28.76 -3.71 7.39
CA VAL A 83 -27.29 -3.72 7.57
C VAL A 83 -26.62 -3.10 6.35
N TRP A 84 -26.97 -3.54 5.14
CA TRP A 84 -26.38 -3.00 3.91
C TRP A 84 -26.56 -1.47 3.80
N LEU A 85 -27.73 -0.93 4.14
CA LEU A 85 -27.98 0.52 4.12
C LEU A 85 -27.09 1.29 5.09
N GLU A 86 -26.89 0.79 6.31
CA GLU A 86 -26.01 1.43 7.30
C GLU A 86 -24.52 1.28 6.97
N THR A 87 -24.14 0.32 6.12
CA THR A 87 -22.73 -0.09 5.97
C THR A 87 -22.13 -0.02 4.57
N ARG A 88 -22.94 0.15 3.51
CA ARG A 88 -22.47 0.12 2.11
C ARG A 88 -21.31 1.07 1.80
N ALA A 89 -21.23 2.20 2.50
CA ALA A 89 -20.18 3.20 2.32
C ALA A 89 -18.86 2.85 3.03
N VAL A 90 -18.91 1.96 4.03
CA VAL A 90 -17.75 1.65 4.89
C VAL A 90 -16.58 1.06 4.10
N PRO A 91 -16.75 0.05 3.21
CA PRO A 91 -15.62 -0.48 2.44
C PRO A 91 -15.00 0.56 1.51
N LEU A 92 -15.82 1.46 0.95
CA LEU A 92 -15.33 2.53 0.07
C LEU A 92 -14.53 3.55 0.86
N LYS A 93 -15.03 3.96 2.03
CA LYS A 93 -14.30 4.85 2.95
C LYS A 93 -12.98 4.23 3.40
N ALA A 94 -12.96 2.93 3.70
CA ALA A 94 -11.74 2.22 4.10
C ALA A 94 -10.65 2.27 3.01
N LEU A 95 -11.01 2.25 1.72
CA LEU A 95 -10.05 2.44 0.61
C LEU A 95 -9.41 3.83 0.61
N SER A 96 -10.11 4.86 1.09
CA SER A 96 -9.57 6.22 1.22
C SER A 96 -8.71 6.40 2.45
N ASP A 97 -9.03 5.72 3.55
CA ASP A 97 -8.33 5.86 4.83
C ASP A 97 -7.10 4.95 4.92
N THR A 98 -7.06 3.84 4.18
CA THR A 98 -5.99 2.82 4.29
C THR A 98 -5.22 2.65 2.98
N PRO A 99 -3.88 2.74 2.99
CA PRO A 99 -3.07 2.51 1.80
C PRO A 99 -3.28 1.12 1.22
N MET A 100 -3.64 1.04 -0.06
CA MET A 100 -3.60 -0.23 -0.79
C MET A 100 -2.17 -0.51 -1.28
N ALA A 101 -1.66 -1.70 -0.99
CA ALA A 101 -0.30 -2.09 -1.37
C ALA A 101 -0.22 -2.74 -2.76
N PHE A 102 0.80 -2.35 -3.51
CA PHE A 102 1.19 -2.86 -4.81
C PHE A 102 2.63 -3.38 -4.78
N PHE A 103 2.92 -4.44 -5.56
CA PHE A 103 4.25 -5.05 -5.59
C PHE A 103 4.83 -4.96 -7.01
N LEU A 104 5.64 -3.92 -7.22
CA LEU A 104 6.37 -3.70 -8.45
C LEU A 104 7.74 -4.38 -8.36
N ALA A 105 7.71 -5.71 -8.40
CA ALA A 105 8.87 -6.57 -8.18
C ALA A 105 8.77 -7.87 -8.98
N ASP A 106 9.87 -8.62 -9.01
CA ASP A 106 9.92 -9.97 -9.57
C ASP A 106 8.89 -10.92 -8.93
N LYS A 107 8.53 -11.97 -9.65
CA LYS A 107 7.55 -12.98 -9.21
C LYS A 107 7.87 -13.55 -7.83
N ASN A 108 9.14 -13.76 -7.47
CA ASN A 108 9.51 -14.33 -6.18
C ASN A 108 9.54 -13.28 -5.05
N ALA A 109 9.65 -12.00 -5.41
CA ALA A 109 9.69 -10.88 -4.47
C ALA A 109 8.31 -10.34 -4.10
N ARG A 110 7.22 -10.97 -4.55
CA ARG A 110 5.84 -10.54 -4.29
C ARG A 110 4.95 -11.68 -3.81
N PRO A 111 3.87 -11.39 -3.07
CA PRO A 111 2.92 -12.40 -2.64
C PRO A 111 2.33 -13.22 -3.81
N PRO A 112 2.04 -14.52 -3.61
CA PRO A 112 1.63 -15.41 -4.69
C PRO A 112 0.30 -15.00 -5.35
N GLU A 113 -0.58 -14.28 -4.67
CA GLU A 113 -1.81 -13.72 -5.20
C GLU A 113 -1.60 -12.53 -6.13
N CYS A 114 -0.41 -11.89 -6.11
CA CYS A 114 -0.06 -10.79 -7.00
C CYS A 114 0.41 -11.33 -8.36
N LYS A 115 -0.50 -11.33 -9.33
CA LYS A 115 -0.32 -11.79 -10.70
C LYS A 115 0.00 -10.61 -11.63
N GLY A 116 1.27 -10.25 -11.69
CA GLY A 116 1.80 -9.17 -12.54
C GLY A 116 2.27 -7.96 -11.74
N THR A 117 2.78 -6.96 -12.45
CA THR A 117 3.41 -5.75 -11.91
C THR A 117 2.56 -4.50 -12.07
N GLY A 118 1.32 -4.64 -12.57
CA GLY A 118 0.39 -3.52 -12.71
C GLY A 118 -0.65 -3.44 -11.57
N PRO A 119 -1.53 -2.44 -11.60
CA PRO A 119 -2.59 -2.26 -10.59
C PRO A 119 -3.53 -3.45 -10.46
N PHE A 120 -3.73 -4.24 -11.53
CA PHE A 120 -4.61 -5.42 -11.56
C PHE A 120 -3.97 -6.72 -11.05
N GLN A 121 -2.91 -6.61 -10.24
CA GLN A 121 -2.16 -7.77 -9.75
C GLN A 121 -3.01 -8.71 -8.89
N THR A 122 -4.02 -8.25 -8.16
CA THR A 122 -4.85 -9.12 -7.30
C THR A 122 -6.24 -9.36 -7.89
N PHE A 123 -6.88 -10.46 -7.47
CA PHE A 123 -8.28 -10.73 -7.82
C PHE A 123 -9.23 -9.61 -7.38
N ARG A 124 -8.96 -9.01 -6.21
CA ARG A 124 -9.72 -7.86 -5.70
C ARG A 124 -9.61 -6.66 -6.64
N ALA A 125 -8.38 -6.28 -7.00
CA ALA A 125 -8.14 -5.15 -7.90
C ALA A 125 -8.80 -5.33 -9.27
N ARG A 126 -8.83 -6.56 -9.81
CA ARG A 126 -9.51 -6.88 -11.08
C ARG A 126 -11.02 -6.68 -11.06
N ARG A 127 -11.62 -6.58 -9.87
CA ARG A 127 -13.06 -6.35 -9.68
C ARG A 127 -13.39 -4.93 -9.23
N PHE A 128 -12.39 -4.07 -9.11
CA PHE A 128 -12.64 -2.67 -8.80
C PHE A 128 -13.40 -2.01 -9.94
N LEU A 129 -14.31 -1.13 -9.53
CA LEU A 129 -15.07 -0.23 -10.39
C LEU A 129 -14.37 1.13 -10.32
N ASP A 130 -14.74 2.06 -11.19
CA ASP A 130 -14.14 3.40 -11.20
C ASP A 130 -14.24 4.09 -9.84
N ILE A 131 -15.37 3.95 -9.14
CA ILE A 131 -15.54 4.49 -7.77
C ILE A 131 -14.53 3.91 -6.78
N HIS A 132 -14.18 2.62 -6.91
CA HIS A 132 -13.19 1.97 -6.03
C HIS A 132 -11.77 2.46 -6.35
N TRP A 133 -11.43 2.60 -7.62
CA TRP A 133 -10.13 3.14 -8.04
C TRP A 133 -9.94 4.59 -7.61
N ASN A 134 -10.97 5.41 -7.76
CA ASN A 134 -10.95 6.83 -7.37
C ASN A 134 -10.88 7.03 -5.85
N ALA A 135 -11.37 6.06 -5.06
CA ALA A 135 -11.29 6.14 -3.61
C ALA A 135 -9.88 5.90 -3.04
N LEU A 136 -8.93 5.39 -3.84
CA LEU A 136 -7.55 5.13 -3.41
C LEU A 136 -6.73 6.43 -3.35
N HIS A 137 -6.93 7.23 -2.30
CA HIS A 137 -6.17 8.46 -2.09
C HIS A 137 -4.70 8.22 -1.74
N THR A 138 -4.44 7.14 -0.98
CA THR A 138 -3.07 6.71 -0.63
C THR A 138 -2.82 5.32 -1.17
N ILE A 139 -1.70 5.12 -1.84
CA ILE A 139 -1.22 3.80 -2.25
C ILE A 139 0.18 3.56 -1.73
N GLN A 140 0.51 2.29 -1.45
CA GLN A 140 1.87 1.86 -1.15
C GLN A 140 2.40 1.00 -2.30
N ILE A 141 3.62 1.24 -2.75
CA ILE A 141 4.28 0.49 -3.80
C ILE A 141 5.58 -0.06 -3.22
N PHE A 142 5.70 -1.38 -3.14
CA PHE A 142 6.97 -2.05 -2.95
C PHE A 142 7.69 -2.10 -4.29
N LEU A 143 8.81 -1.39 -4.40
CA LEU A 143 9.55 -1.22 -5.64
C LEU A 143 10.87 -1.96 -5.57
N GLN A 144 11.01 -2.97 -6.42
CA GLN A 144 12.32 -3.52 -6.75
C GLN A 144 13.04 -2.62 -7.75
N GLN A 145 14.32 -2.34 -7.51
CA GLN A 145 15.12 -1.54 -8.44
C GLN A 145 15.15 -2.18 -9.84
N GLY A 146 15.10 -1.32 -10.87
CA GLY A 146 15.02 -1.73 -12.27
C GLY A 146 13.59 -1.80 -12.83
N TYR A 147 12.55 -1.62 -12.00
CA TYR A 147 11.17 -1.44 -12.48
C TYR A 147 10.81 0.05 -12.57
N PHE A 148 9.94 0.39 -13.52
CA PHE A 148 9.54 1.77 -13.79
C PHE A 148 8.16 2.10 -13.23
N LEU A 149 8.06 3.16 -12.42
CA LEU A 149 6.78 3.66 -11.88
C LEU A 149 5.86 4.22 -12.97
N GLU A 150 6.42 4.76 -14.05
CA GLU A 150 5.63 5.33 -15.15
C GLU A 150 4.73 4.27 -15.78
N ASP A 151 5.26 3.06 -16.01
CA ASP A 151 4.50 1.91 -16.53
C ASP A 151 3.36 1.46 -15.61
N PHE A 152 3.55 1.64 -14.30
CA PHE A 152 2.52 1.34 -13.31
C PHE A 152 1.36 2.33 -13.41
N PHE A 153 1.66 3.62 -13.55
CA PHE A 153 0.67 4.70 -13.64
C PHE A 153 0.06 4.90 -15.03
N SER A 154 0.73 4.49 -16.11
CA SER A 154 0.28 4.68 -17.50
C SER A 154 -1.04 3.99 -17.83
N ARG A 155 -1.47 3.03 -17.00
CA ARG A 155 -2.74 2.30 -17.14
C ARG A 155 -3.98 3.13 -16.80
N GLY A 156 -3.82 4.38 -16.34
CA GLY A 156 -4.85 5.44 -16.43
C GLY A 156 -6.01 5.39 -15.43
N MET A 157 -6.01 4.46 -14.46
CA MET A 157 -7.10 4.32 -13.49
C MET A 157 -6.75 4.82 -12.08
N LEU A 158 -5.47 4.98 -11.78
CA LEU A 158 -5.01 5.42 -10.47
C LEU A 158 -4.80 6.94 -10.47
N SER A 159 -5.46 7.62 -9.54
CA SER A 159 -5.27 9.05 -9.27
C SER A 159 -5.03 9.33 -7.78
N PRO A 160 -4.05 8.67 -7.14
CA PRO A 160 -3.77 8.90 -5.72
C PRO A 160 -3.22 10.32 -5.50
N SER A 161 -3.48 10.87 -4.32
CA SER A 161 -2.83 12.10 -3.84
C SER A 161 -1.49 11.80 -3.15
N THR A 162 -1.37 10.60 -2.56
CA THR A 162 -0.19 10.18 -1.80
C THR A 162 0.33 8.83 -2.28
N VAL A 163 1.63 8.74 -2.54
CA VAL A 163 2.33 7.50 -2.86
C VAL A 163 3.35 7.20 -1.75
N ILE A 164 3.30 6.01 -1.18
CA ILE A 164 4.35 5.48 -0.30
C ILE A 164 5.17 4.50 -1.13
N LEU A 165 6.42 4.82 -1.42
CA LEU A 165 7.33 3.99 -2.19
C LEU A 165 8.31 3.29 -1.24
N THR A 166 8.20 1.98 -1.07
CA THR A 166 9.09 1.21 -0.19
C THR A 166 10.10 0.41 -1.02
N ILE A 167 11.39 0.68 -0.81
CA ILE A 167 12.48 -0.17 -1.31
C ILE A 167 12.92 -1.06 -0.15
N ARG A 168 12.51 -2.33 -0.17
CA ARG A 168 12.90 -3.31 0.87
C ARG A 168 14.39 -3.62 0.77
N TYR A 169 14.96 -4.18 1.84
CA TYR A 169 16.34 -4.65 1.80
C TYR A 169 16.64 -5.60 0.61
N THR A 170 15.68 -6.48 0.26
CA THR A 170 15.84 -7.42 -0.86
C THR A 170 15.47 -6.85 -2.23
N ASP A 171 15.00 -5.59 -2.27
CA ASP A 171 14.62 -4.89 -3.49
C ASP A 171 15.76 -4.05 -4.08
N TRP A 172 16.82 -3.80 -3.29
CA TRP A 172 18.05 -3.22 -3.80
C TRP A 172 18.71 -4.16 -4.79
N MET A 173 19.20 -3.60 -5.89
CA MET A 173 19.94 -4.38 -6.87
C MET A 173 21.26 -4.87 -6.25
N TRP A 174 21.63 -6.13 -6.53
CA TRP A 174 22.82 -6.80 -5.96
C TRP A 174 22.87 -6.88 -4.42
N TRP A 175 21.73 -6.81 -3.72
CA TRP A 175 21.67 -6.94 -2.25
C TRP A 175 22.32 -8.22 -1.71
N LYS A 176 22.28 -9.32 -2.48
CA LYS A 176 22.87 -10.62 -2.12
C LYS A 176 24.39 -10.55 -1.95
N GLN A 177 25.03 -9.59 -2.61
CA GLN A 177 26.48 -9.36 -2.58
C GLN A 177 26.87 -8.22 -1.64
N ALA A 178 25.94 -7.70 -0.82
CA ALA A 178 26.18 -6.55 0.07
C ALA A 178 26.73 -5.32 -0.67
N TYR A 179 26.28 -5.10 -1.91
CA TYR A 179 26.65 -3.91 -2.68
C TYR A 179 26.22 -2.63 -1.95
N PRO A 180 26.81 -1.47 -2.30
CA PRO A 180 26.32 -0.18 -1.82
C PRO A 180 24.82 -0.04 -2.11
N VAL A 181 24.08 0.67 -1.26
CA VAL A 181 22.73 1.12 -1.63
C VAL A 181 22.87 2.41 -2.44
N TRP A 182 22.22 2.48 -3.59
CA TRP A 182 22.19 3.69 -4.41
C TRP A 182 20.75 3.97 -4.83
N PHE A 183 20.38 5.23 -4.79
CA PHE A 183 19.11 5.72 -5.32
C PHE A 183 19.45 6.90 -6.19
N ASN A 184 19.36 6.71 -7.51
CA ASN A 184 19.97 7.65 -8.44
C ASN A 184 18.95 8.75 -8.84
N SER A 185 19.45 9.97 -9.06
CA SER A 185 18.60 11.10 -9.46
C SER A 185 18.04 10.94 -10.87
N GLU A 186 18.75 10.30 -11.80
CA GLU A 186 18.29 10.03 -13.16
C GLU A 186 17.03 9.14 -13.19
N GLU A 187 16.96 8.13 -12.33
CA GLU A 187 15.80 7.28 -12.08
C GLU A 187 14.67 8.16 -11.55
N VAL A 188 14.91 9.00 -10.54
CA VAL A 188 13.86 9.93 -10.06
C VAL A 188 13.35 10.85 -11.17
N GLN A 189 14.24 11.42 -11.98
CA GLN A 189 13.87 12.31 -13.10
C GLN A 189 13.21 11.56 -14.27
N ALA A 190 13.46 10.25 -14.42
CA ALA A 190 12.82 9.43 -15.45
C ALA A 190 11.36 9.09 -15.11
N HIS A 191 10.94 9.26 -13.86
CA HIS A 191 9.59 8.89 -13.42
C HIS A 191 8.68 10.11 -13.30
N GLU A 192 7.84 10.33 -14.31
CA GLU A 192 6.80 11.36 -14.24
C GLU A 192 5.57 10.84 -13.47
N LEU A 193 5.33 11.41 -12.29
CA LEU A 193 4.18 11.08 -11.46
C LEU A 193 2.87 11.64 -12.04
N PRO A 194 1.71 10.99 -11.81
CA PRO A 194 0.42 11.54 -12.18
C PRO A 194 0.19 12.92 -11.60
N SER A 195 -0.58 13.75 -12.31
CA SER A 195 -0.94 15.09 -11.86
C SER A 195 -1.83 15.08 -10.61
N SER A 196 -2.30 13.93 -10.12
CA SER A 196 -3.00 13.82 -8.84
C SER A 196 -2.05 13.74 -7.64
N VAL A 197 -0.80 13.32 -7.84
CA VAL A 197 0.13 13.05 -6.74
C VAL A 197 0.68 14.37 -6.21
N ASP A 198 0.36 14.67 -4.95
CA ASP A 198 0.85 15.84 -4.23
C ASP A 198 1.93 15.48 -3.21
N LYS A 199 2.02 14.20 -2.82
CA LYS A 199 2.97 13.70 -1.84
C LYS A 199 3.55 12.35 -2.25
N ILE A 200 4.86 12.20 -2.13
CA ILE A 200 5.54 10.91 -2.17
C ILE A 200 6.40 10.72 -0.92
N VAL A 201 6.27 9.57 -0.28
CA VAL A 201 7.10 9.14 0.85
C VAL A 201 7.94 7.97 0.37
N VAL A 202 9.27 8.11 0.34
CA VAL A 202 10.17 7.02 -0.03
C VAL A 202 10.76 6.41 1.23
N GLU A 203 10.44 5.14 1.48
CA GLU A 203 10.94 4.33 2.58
C GLU A 203 12.13 3.48 2.10
N PHE A 204 13.29 3.75 2.66
CA PHE A 204 14.52 3.01 2.37
C PHE A 204 14.80 2.02 3.49
N GLU A 205 14.80 0.72 3.18
CA GLU A 205 15.03 -0.34 4.16
C GLU A 205 16.38 -1.02 3.93
N VAL A 206 17.18 -1.16 4.99
CA VAL A 206 18.43 -1.92 5.00
C VAL A 206 18.50 -2.81 6.24
N ILE A 207 19.53 -3.64 6.34
CA ILE A 207 19.86 -4.34 7.59
C ILE A 207 20.66 -3.40 8.50
N GLU A 208 20.58 -3.60 9.81
CA GLU A 208 21.27 -2.74 10.79
C GLU A 208 22.78 -2.63 10.54
N ALA A 209 23.44 -3.72 10.15
CA ALA A 209 24.86 -3.72 9.76
C ALA A 209 25.19 -2.78 8.58
N GLU A 210 24.19 -2.40 7.77
CA GLU A 210 24.32 -1.52 6.61
C GLU A 210 23.72 -0.13 6.83
N GLU A 211 23.30 0.21 8.05
CA GLU A 211 22.66 1.50 8.35
C GLU A 211 23.53 2.70 7.95
N GLN A 212 24.85 2.59 8.08
CA GLN A 212 25.77 3.66 7.67
C GLN A 212 25.75 3.91 6.16
N LYS A 213 25.54 2.87 5.34
CA LYS A 213 25.38 3.03 3.89
C LYS A 213 24.13 3.85 3.57
N LEU A 214 23.03 3.54 4.26
CA LEU A 214 21.78 4.29 4.12
C LEU A 214 21.93 5.75 4.58
N ARG A 215 22.64 6.00 5.68
CA ARG A 215 22.93 7.38 6.13
C ARG A 215 23.75 8.17 5.11
N ALA A 216 24.73 7.54 4.46
CA ALA A 216 25.51 8.16 3.40
C ALA A 216 24.66 8.48 2.16
N LEU A 217 23.77 7.55 1.76
CA LEU A 217 22.82 7.79 0.66
C LEU A 217 21.90 8.98 0.95
N LEU A 218 21.28 9.02 2.14
CA LEU A 218 20.39 10.11 2.51
C LEU A 218 21.11 11.46 2.54
N ARG A 219 22.36 11.50 3.05
CA ARG A 219 23.19 12.70 2.99
C ARG A 219 23.38 13.17 1.55
N SER A 220 23.71 12.27 0.63
CA SER A 220 23.86 12.61 -0.80
C SER A 220 22.56 13.16 -1.40
N ILE A 221 21.41 12.58 -1.06
CA ILE A 221 20.09 13.07 -1.50
C ILE A 221 19.85 14.50 -1.01
N PHE A 222 20.13 14.78 0.27
CA PHE A 222 19.94 16.10 0.86
C PHE A 222 20.98 17.14 0.40
N GLU A 223 22.19 16.73 0.07
CA GLU A 223 23.20 17.62 -0.53
C GLU A 223 22.86 17.99 -1.98
N ASN A 224 22.04 17.17 -2.66
CA ASN A 224 21.68 17.33 -4.07
C ASN A 224 20.16 17.41 -4.30
N GLU A 225 19.39 18.06 -3.41
CA GLU A 225 17.92 18.04 -3.41
C GLU A 225 17.28 18.38 -4.77
N GLU A 226 17.89 19.32 -5.51
CA GLU A 226 17.45 19.75 -6.83
C GLU A 226 17.39 18.60 -7.83
N ALA A 227 18.38 17.70 -7.79
CA ALA A 227 18.45 16.53 -8.67
C ALA A 227 17.45 15.43 -8.28
N TYR A 228 16.96 15.44 -7.04
CA TYR A 228 16.00 14.47 -6.50
C TYR A 228 14.57 14.97 -6.50
N ARG A 229 14.23 15.99 -7.29
CA ARG A 229 12.85 16.46 -7.47
C ARG A 229 12.05 15.48 -8.33
N TRP A 230 10.89 15.03 -7.87
CA TRP A 230 10.06 14.14 -8.69
C TRP A 230 9.27 14.95 -9.73
N PRO A 231 9.42 14.69 -11.04
CA PRO A 231 8.58 15.28 -12.05
C PRO A 231 7.11 14.87 -11.86
N ARG A 232 6.20 15.79 -12.10
CA ARG A 232 4.75 15.56 -12.05
C ARG A 232 4.12 16.06 -13.35
N LYS A 233 3.21 15.26 -13.91
CA LYS A 233 2.39 15.64 -15.07
C LYS A 233 1.80 17.03 -14.88
N GLY A 234 1.98 17.86 -15.90
CA GLY A 234 1.64 19.29 -15.84
C GLY A 234 2.82 20.21 -15.50
N GLY A 235 4.05 19.70 -15.52
CA GLY A 235 5.28 20.51 -15.42
C GLY A 235 5.61 21.01 -14.01
N LYS A 236 5.04 20.39 -12.97
CA LYS A 236 5.37 20.66 -11.57
C LYS A 236 6.38 19.63 -11.06
N PHE A 237 6.94 19.91 -9.90
CA PHE A 237 7.88 19.02 -9.23
C PHE A 237 7.50 18.86 -7.77
N LEU A 238 7.67 17.67 -7.21
CA LEU A 238 7.67 17.48 -5.77
C LEU A 238 9.10 17.67 -5.25
N ARG A 239 9.24 18.38 -4.14
CA ARG A 239 10.51 18.76 -3.50
C ARG A 239 10.61 18.12 -2.14
N ILE A 240 11.83 17.84 -1.72
CA ILE A 240 12.10 17.32 -0.37
C ILE A 240 11.52 18.31 0.65
N VAL A 241 10.71 17.79 1.56
CA VAL A 241 10.26 18.55 2.73
C VAL A 241 11.44 18.58 3.70
N ARG A 242 11.99 19.78 3.95
CA ARG A 242 13.24 19.94 4.70
C ARG A 242 13.12 19.37 6.12
N PRO A 243 14.16 18.68 6.60
CA PRO A 243 14.16 17.90 7.82
C PRO A 243 14.41 18.74 9.07
N GLU A 244 13.84 19.95 9.19
CA GLU A 244 13.84 20.62 10.50
C GLU A 244 13.04 19.78 11.53
N GLU A 245 12.20 18.85 11.06
CA GLU A 245 11.68 17.72 11.83
C GLU A 245 11.74 16.40 11.04
N TYR A 246 12.83 15.65 11.27
CA TYR A 246 13.02 14.19 11.13
C TYR A 246 12.63 13.45 9.84
N VAL A 247 13.62 12.72 9.30
CA VAL A 247 13.40 11.42 8.64
C VAL A 247 12.66 10.51 9.62
N LYS A 248 11.48 10.01 9.25
CA LYS A 248 10.81 8.99 10.07
C LYS A 248 11.64 7.72 10.04
N GLU A 249 11.97 7.20 11.20
CA GLU A 249 12.79 6.00 11.34
C GLU A 249 12.08 4.99 12.22
N TRP A 250 12.13 3.73 11.82
CA TRP A 250 11.67 2.61 12.63
C TRP A 250 12.51 1.37 12.34
N ARG A 251 12.40 0.39 13.26
CA ARG A 251 13.10 -0.89 13.18
C ARG A 251 12.12 -2.04 13.32
N TRP A 252 12.46 -3.17 12.71
CA TRP A 252 11.73 -4.41 12.88
C TRP A 252 12.61 -5.62 12.63
N ASP A 253 12.27 -6.75 13.23
CA ASP A 253 13.08 -7.98 13.11
C ASP A 253 12.61 -8.87 11.97
N GLY A 254 13.43 -8.95 10.93
CA GLY A 254 13.22 -9.86 9.81
C GLY A 254 13.93 -11.20 10.02
N PRO A 255 13.71 -12.18 9.13
CA PRO A 255 14.49 -13.41 9.13
C PRO A 255 15.92 -13.15 8.62
N THR A 256 16.86 -13.95 9.11
CA THR A 256 18.21 -14.09 8.52
C THR A 256 18.19 -14.99 7.29
N LYS A 257 17.29 -15.98 7.23
CA LYS A 257 17.13 -16.85 6.06
C LYS A 257 16.03 -16.32 5.17
N LEU A 258 16.33 -16.19 3.88
CA LEU A 258 15.37 -15.77 2.86
C LEU A 258 15.25 -16.89 1.84
N GLU A 259 14.05 -17.46 1.73
CA GLU A 259 13.78 -18.67 0.94
C GLU A 259 14.78 -19.81 1.25
N GLY A 260 15.10 -19.98 2.54
CA GLY A 260 16.05 -20.98 3.03
C GLY A 260 17.54 -20.64 2.81
N GLN A 261 17.86 -19.46 2.24
CA GLN A 261 19.24 -19.03 1.98
C GLN A 261 19.69 -17.97 2.98
N SER A 262 20.94 -18.07 3.44
CA SER A 262 21.63 -17.02 4.20
C SER A 262 22.81 -16.49 3.37
N PHE A 263 23.19 -15.24 3.61
CA PHE A 263 24.25 -14.55 2.88
C PHE A 263 25.35 -14.11 3.84
N LYS A 264 26.58 -13.93 3.33
CA LYS A 264 27.77 -13.67 4.16
C LYS A 264 27.63 -12.45 5.10
N HIS A 265 26.87 -11.44 4.70
CA HIS A 265 26.61 -10.23 5.47
C HIS A 265 25.43 -10.32 6.43
N HIS A 266 24.73 -11.46 6.48
CA HIS A 266 23.69 -11.70 7.47
C HIS A 266 24.31 -12.04 8.82
N PRO A 267 23.73 -11.55 9.93
CA PRO A 267 24.17 -11.93 11.27
C PRO A 267 23.86 -13.41 11.52
N GLU A 268 24.53 -13.97 12.53
CA GLU A 268 24.16 -15.29 13.06
C GLU A 268 22.80 -15.23 13.77
N GLY A 269 22.12 -16.38 13.85
CA GLY A 269 20.80 -16.51 14.46
C GLY A 269 19.65 -16.50 13.46
N ASP A 270 18.42 -16.38 13.97
CA ASP A 270 17.18 -16.48 13.17
C ASP A 270 16.54 -15.11 12.87
N THR A 271 17.11 -14.03 13.41
CA THR A 271 16.59 -12.67 13.29
C THR A 271 17.65 -11.69 12.84
N MET A 272 17.25 -10.74 12.01
CA MET A 272 18.09 -9.65 11.54
C MET A 272 17.28 -8.35 11.58
N THR A 273 17.76 -7.39 12.37
CA THR A 273 17.17 -6.06 12.50
C THR A 273 17.17 -5.35 11.15
N ARG A 274 15.99 -4.93 10.71
CA ARG A 274 15.76 -4.06 9.56
C ARG A 274 15.64 -2.64 10.05
N VAL A 275 16.29 -1.71 9.36
CA VAL A 275 16.21 -0.27 9.62
C VAL A 275 15.54 0.37 8.43
N VAL A 276 14.46 1.11 8.68
CA VAL A 276 13.76 1.88 7.65
C VAL A 276 13.89 3.35 7.95
N LYS A 277 14.23 4.13 6.92
CA LYS A 277 14.26 5.59 6.98
C LYS A 277 13.40 6.15 5.84
N ALA A 278 12.45 7.02 6.17
CA ALA A 278 11.52 7.59 5.20
C ALA A 278 11.78 9.08 4.95
N VAL A 279 11.85 9.45 3.68
CA VAL A 279 11.97 10.83 3.20
C VAL A 279 10.69 11.22 2.49
N THR A 280 10.24 12.46 2.66
CA THR A 280 8.99 12.97 2.08
C THR A 280 9.29 14.05 1.05
N TRP A 281 8.58 13.99 -0.07
CA TRP A 281 8.52 15.06 -1.06
C TRP A 281 7.07 15.52 -1.24
N GLU A 282 6.89 16.83 -1.34
CA GLU A 282 5.59 17.48 -1.56
C GLU A 282 5.72 18.60 -2.60
N VAL A 283 4.60 19.02 -3.19
CA VAL A 283 4.52 20.03 -4.26
C VAL A 283 4.93 21.42 -3.79
#